data_AF-A0AAD7BJ41-F1
#
_entry.id   AF-A0AAD7BJ41-F1
#
_cell.length_a   1.000
_cell.length_b   1.000
_cell.length_c   1.000
_cell.angle_alpha   90.00
_cell.angle_beta   90.00
_cell.angle_gamma   90.00
#
_symmetry.space_group_name_H-M   'P 1'
#
loop_
_entity.id
_entity.type
_entity.pdbx_description
1 polymer ?
#
loop_
_entity_poly.entity_id
_entity_poly.type
_entity_poly.pdbx_seq_one_letter_code
_entity_poly.pdbx_strand_id
1 'polypeptide(L)' 'LAASMTSEADTVVSTTLNFLNDSSPVRRVPPEVLCEIFARVRPVPRRISFYEVEQPPWILGHICRLWRDTALACPRLW' A
#
# COMPACT_ATOMS: atom_id res chain seq x y z
N LEU A 1 5.61 -36.72 -14.48
CA LEU A 1 6.46 -36.60 -13.27
C LEU A 1 6.96 -35.17 -12.99
N ALA A 2 6.88 -34.21 -13.93
CA ALA A 2 7.27 -32.81 -13.69
C ALA A 2 6.23 -31.96 -12.93
N ALA A 3 4.98 -32.43 -12.77
CA ALA A 3 3.90 -31.67 -12.12
C ALA A 3 3.92 -31.73 -10.58
N SER A 4 4.68 -32.64 -9.97
CA SER A 4 4.72 -32.77 -8.49
C SER A 4 5.74 -31.86 -7.81
N MET A 5 6.72 -31.29 -8.55
CA MET A 5 7.82 -30.52 -7.93
C MET A 5 7.60 -29.01 -7.85
N THR A 6 6.57 -28.46 -8.48
CA THR A 6 6.26 -27.02 -8.38
C THR A 6 5.40 -26.69 -7.16
N SER A 7 4.58 -27.65 -6.69
CA SER A 7 3.62 -27.44 -5.59
C SER A 7 4.27 -27.09 -4.24
N GLU A 8 5.44 -27.64 -3.93
CA GLU A 8 6.12 -27.39 -2.65
C GLU A 8 6.86 -26.05 -2.66
N ALA A 9 7.46 -25.67 -3.79
CA ALA A 9 8.12 -24.37 -3.96
C ALA A 9 7.12 -23.21 -3.88
N ASP A 10 5.94 -23.36 -4.52
CA ASP A 10 4.88 -22.35 -4.50
C ASP A 10 4.34 -22.10 -3.09
N THR A 11 4.31 -23.15 -2.25
CA THR A 11 3.84 -23.08 -0.86
C THR A 11 4.83 -22.35 0.05
N VAL A 12 6.13 -22.62 -0.11
CA VAL A 12 7.19 -21.97 0.69
C VAL A 12 7.34 -20.49 0.31
N VAL A 13 7.28 -20.17 -0.98
CA VAL A 13 7.31 -18.78 -1.48
C VAL A 13 6.09 -18.01 -0.97
N SER A 14 4.88 -18.58 -1.05
CA SER A 14 3.68 -17.92 -0.52
C SER A 14 3.75 -17.66 0.99
N THR A 15 4.31 -18.59 1.76
CA THR A 15 4.45 -18.47 3.21
C THR A 15 5.46 -17.38 3.61
N THR A 16 6.60 -17.33 2.93
CA THR A 16 7.63 -16.31 3.15
C THR A 16 7.14 -14.92 2.77
N LEU A 17 6.43 -14.78 1.64
CA LEU A 17 5.81 -13.52 1.24
C LEU A 17 4.78 -13.04 2.27
N ASN A 18 3.96 -13.94 2.82
CA ASN A 18 2.99 -13.60 3.86
C ASN A 18 3.66 -13.08 5.14
N PHE A 19 4.75 -13.72 5.57
CA PHE A 19 5.50 -13.29 6.75
C PHE A 19 6.19 -11.94 6.54
N LEU A 20 6.82 -11.72 5.39
CA LEU A 20 7.44 -10.43 5.04
C LEU A 20 6.40 -9.32 4.93
N ASN A 21 5.23 -9.65 4.41
CA ASN A 21 4.11 -8.74 4.33
C ASN A 21 3.68 -8.31 5.75
N ASP A 22 3.46 -9.26 6.66
CA ASP A 22 3.03 -9.00 8.05
C ASP A 22 4.09 -8.28 8.89
N SER A 23 5.37 -8.61 8.67
CA SER A 23 6.51 -7.95 9.33
C SER A 23 6.92 -6.63 8.68
N SER A 24 6.22 -6.18 7.63
CA SER A 24 6.51 -4.92 6.96
C SER A 24 6.45 -3.76 7.97
N PRO A 25 7.53 -2.95 8.09
CA PRO A 25 7.58 -1.85 9.05
C PRO A 25 6.39 -0.90 8.93
N VAL A 26 5.85 -0.74 7.72
CA VAL A 26 4.72 0.15 7.43
C VAL A 26 3.43 -0.25 8.15
N ARG A 27 3.24 -1.54 8.47
CA ARG A 27 2.06 -2.03 9.23
C ARG A 27 2.12 -1.72 10.71
N ARG A 28 3.32 -1.40 11.22
CA ARG A 28 3.55 -1.04 12.62
C ARG A 28 3.44 0.48 12.85
N VAL A 29 3.31 1.25 11.77
CA VAL A 29 3.15 2.71 11.86
C VAL A 29 1.69 3.03 12.20
N PRO A 30 1.43 3.87 13.22
CA PRO A 30 0.08 4.32 13.52
C PRO A 30 -0.57 5.03 12.32
N PRO A 31 -1.88 4.86 12.10
CA PRO A 31 -2.58 5.51 10.98
C PRO A 31 -2.39 7.03 10.94
N GLU A 32 -2.30 7.69 12.09
CA GLU A 32 -2.11 9.14 12.19
C GLU A 32 -0.75 9.57 11.62
N VAL A 33 0.29 8.80 11.90
CA VAL A 33 1.64 9.04 11.38
C VAL A 33 1.68 8.76 9.88
N LEU A 34 1.01 7.71 9.41
CA LEU A 34 0.86 7.46 7.98
C LEU A 34 0.13 8.60 7.27
N CYS A 35 -0.93 9.15 7.86
CA CYS A 35 -1.62 10.31 7.29
C CYS A 35 -0.77 11.58 7.26
N GLU A 36 0.07 11.80 8.27
CA GLU A 36 1.06 12.88 8.27
C GLU A 36 2.09 12.70 7.14
N ILE A 37 2.53 11.47 6.88
CA ILE A 37 3.41 11.16 5.74
C ILE A 37 2.67 11.44 4.42
N PHE A 38 1.43 10.95 4.27
CA PHE A 38 0.61 11.14 3.07
C PHE A 38 0.38 12.62 2.76
N ALA A 39 0.14 13.47 3.77
CA ALA A 39 -0.07 14.90 3.60
C ALA A 39 1.17 15.66 3.09
N ARG A 40 2.36 15.06 3.21
CA ARG A 40 3.62 15.60 2.67
C ARG A 40 3.84 15.19 1.21
N VAL A 41 3.13 14.17 0.72
CA VAL A 41 3.17 13.78 -0.68
C VAL A 41 2.34 14.78 -1.49
N ARG A 42 2.98 15.46 -2.45
CA ARG A 42 2.33 16.50 -3.27
C ARG A 42 2.22 16.06 -4.72
N PRO A 43 1.07 16.28 -5.39
CA PRO A 43 0.96 16.05 -6.82
C PRO A 43 1.88 17.02 -7.58
N VAL A 44 2.36 16.58 -8.75
CA VAL A 44 3.09 17.42 -9.70
C VAL A 44 2.32 17.37 -11.02
N PRO A 45 1.67 18.47 -11.46
CA PRO A 45 1.65 19.83 -10.88
C PRO A 45 0.89 19.92 -9.55
N ARG A 46 1.15 20.98 -8.76
CA ARG A 46 0.69 21.17 -7.35
C ARG A 46 -0.83 21.16 -7.12
N ARG A 47 -1.66 20.92 -8.14
CA ARG A 47 -3.12 20.89 -8.04
C ARG A 47 -3.59 19.45 -8.10
N ILE A 48 -4.52 19.09 -7.22
CA ILE A 48 -5.20 17.80 -7.27
C ILE A 48 -6.22 17.88 -8.41
N SER A 49 -6.08 17.02 -9.41
CA SER A 49 -7.06 16.82 -10.47
C SER A 49 -7.83 15.53 -10.20
N PHE A 50 -9.17 15.59 -10.21
CA PHE A 50 -10.02 14.41 -10.05
C PHE A 50 -9.83 13.37 -11.17
N TYR A 51 -9.32 13.80 -12.32
CA TYR A 51 -9.08 12.94 -13.48
C TYR A 51 -7.69 12.31 -13.47
N GLU A 52 -6.78 12.75 -12.59
CA GLU A 52 -5.41 12.25 -12.48
C GLU A 52 -5.27 11.30 -11.29
N VAL A 53 -5.85 10.10 -11.43
CA VAL A 53 -5.84 9.06 -10.37
C VAL A 53 -4.47 8.45 -10.11
N GLU A 54 -3.49 8.72 -10.99
CA GLU A 54 -2.09 8.34 -10.78
C GLU A 54 -1.33 9.31 -9.87
N GLN A 55 -1.99 10.39 -9.42
CA GLN A 55 -1.42 11.37 -8.50
C GLN A 55 -1.96 11.17 -7.06
N PRO A 56 -1.23 11.65 -6.04
CA PRO A 56 -1.75 11.74 -4.68
C PRO A 56 -3.04 12.60 -4.64
N PRO A 57 -4.02 12.25 -3.79
CA PRO A 57 -3.97 11.16 -2.81
C PRO A 57 -4.34 9.77 -3.37
N TRP A 58 -4.86 9.67 -4.59
CA TRP A 58 -5.41 8.44 -5.18
C TRP A 58 -4.41 7.28 -5.23
N ILE A 59 -3.18 7.55 -5.70
CA ILE A 59 -2.14 6.53 -5.85
C ILE A 59 -1.77 5.83 -4.54
N LEU A 60 -1.96 6.49 -3.40
CA LEU A 60 -1.69 5.91 -2.08
C LEU A 60 -2.61 4.72 -1.79
N GLY A 61 -3.86 4.78 -2.26
CA GLY A 61 -4.84 3.69 -2.12
C GLY A 61 -4.57 2.47 -3.00
N HIS A 62 -3.62 2.55 -3.95
CA HIS A 62 -3.26 1.43 -4.81
C HIS A 62 -2.13 0.55 -4.25
N ILE A 63 -1.44 1.00 -3.19
CA ILE A 63 -0.28 0.29 -2.62
C ILE A 63 -0.71 -0.94 -1.81
N CYS A 64 -1.60 -0.77 -0.82
CA CYS A 64 -2.15 -1.88 -0.04
C CYS A 64 -3.47 -1.47 0.64
N ARG A 65 -4.18 -2.45 1.22
CA ARG A 65 -5.45 -2.20 1.94
C ARG A 65 -5.28 -1.20 3.10
N LEU A 66 -4.24 -1.37 3.92
CA LEU A 66 -3.95 -0.46 5.04
C LEU A 66 -3.81 1.00 4.60
N TRP A 67 -3.08 1.25 3.51
CA TRP A 67 -2.89 2.61 3.00
C TRP A 67 -4.17 3.20 2.45
N ARG A 68 -4.99 2.39 1.77
CA ARG A 68 -6.31 2.82 1.28
C ARG A 68 -7.22 3.23 2.44
N ASP A 69 -7.35 2.38 3.45
CA ASP A 69 -8.23 2.64 4.59
C ASP A 69 -7.76 3.89 5.35
N THR A 70 -6.44 4.02 5.52
CA THR A 70 -5.82 5.19 6.17
C THR A 70 -6.04 6.48 5.35
N ALA A 71 -5.88 6.45 4.03
CA ALA A 71 -6.09 7.62 3.17
C ALA A 71 -7.55 8.07 3.13
N LEU A 72 -8.50 7.13 3.10
CA LEU A 72 -9.93 7.41 3.15
C LEU A 72 -10.35 7.96 4.53
N ALA A 73 -9.72 7.49 5.61
CA ALA A 73 -9.98 7.95 6.97
C ALA A 73 -9.37 9.34 7.29
N CYS A 74 -8.61 9.94 6.37
CA CYS A 74 -7.90 11.20 6.60
C CYS A 74 -8.42 12.34 5.70
N PRO A 75 -9.42 13.12 6.18
CA PRO A 75 -10.08 14.16 5.41
C PRO A 75 -9.14 15.23 4.82
N ARG A 76 -8.01 15.50 5.47
CA ARG A 76 -7.06 16.55 5.05
C ARG A 76 -6.26 16.20 3.79
N LEU A 77 -6.40 14.98 3.26
CA LEU A 77 -5.76 14.56 2.00
C LEU A 77 -6.58 14.94 0.76
N TRP A 78 -7.86 15.25 0.93
CA TRP A 78 -8.84 15.54 -0.11
C TRP A 78 -9.11 17.05 -0.16
#